data_AF-A0A944XYR2-F1
#
_entry.id   AF-A0A944XYR2-F1
#
_cell.length_a   1.000
_cell.length_b   1.000
_cell.length_c   1.000
_cell.angle_alpha   90.00
_cell.angle_beta   90.00
_cell.angle_gamma   90.00
#
_symmetry.space_group_name_H-M   'P 1'
#
loop_
_entity.id
_entity.type
_entity.pdbx_description
1 polymer ?
#
loop_
_entity_poly.entity_id
_entity_poly.type
_entity_poly.pdbx_seq_one_letter_code
_entity_poly.pdbx_strand_id
1 'polypeptide(L)'
;EAIAVAPGAGIMTLHAMEQLGSDFEPFLDYLIGLKPAVALHLEPIAELYDADNPFDAAALAYHAKRGYLTGFLNALQARAATGEIEILKIHRTGFGSTFHEAYSIVVWRAAA
;
A
#
# COMPACT_ATOMS: atom_id res chain seq x y z
N GLU A 1 -19.09 -7.38 12.14
CA GLU A 1 -19.72 -8.17 11.06
C GLU A 1 -18.76 -8.16 9.87
N ALA A 2 -18.51 -9.29 9.21
CA ALA A 2 -17.58 -9.34 8.08
C ALA A 2 -18.27 -8.82 6.82
N ILE A 3 -17.66 -7.84 6.15
CA ILE A 3 -18.17 -7.33 4.88
C ILE A 3 -17.91 -8.38 3.80
N ALA A 4 -18.95 -8.76 3.06
CA ALA A 4 -18.84 -9.62 1.89
C ALA A 4 -18.61 -8.75 0.63
N VAL A 5 -17.64 -9.15 -0.20
CA VAL A 5 -17.36 -8.51 -1.49
C VAL A 5 -17.95 -9.38 -2.59
N ALA A 6 -18.75 -8.77 -3.48
CA ALA A 6 -19.38 -9.51 -4.57
C ALA A 6 -18.33 -10.03 -5.57
N PRO A 7 -18.60 -11.16 -6.27
CA PRO A 7 -17.72 -11.63 -7.34
C PRO A 7 -17.46 -10.53 -8.38
N GLY A 8 -16.20 -10.32 -8.74
CA GLY A 8 -15.81 -9.29 -9.72
C GLY A 8 -15.65 -7.88 -9.13
N ALA A 9 -15.96 -7.65 -7.85
CA ALA A 9 -15.80 -6.33 -7.26
C ALA A 9 -14.32 -6.00 -6.95
N GLY A 10 -14.01 -4.71 -6.99
CA GLY A 10 -12.71 -4.17 -6.61
C GLY A 10 -12.75 -3.54 -5.23
N ILE A 11 -11.58 -3.44 -4.60
CA ILE A 11 -11.38 -2.73 -3.33
C ILE A 11 -10.47 -1.54 -3.59
N MET A 12 -10.76 -0.42 -2.94
CA MET A 12 -9.93 0.77 -3.00
C MET A 12 -9.67 1.30 -1.59
N THR A 13 -8.41 1.60 -1.29
CA THR A 13 -8.02 2.38 -0.12
C THR A 13 -7.44 3.71 -0.57
N LEU A 14 -7.84 4.79 0.10
CA LEU A 14 -7.37 6.14 -0.16
C LEU A 14 -6.99 6.75 1.18
N HIS A 15 -5.70 6.75 1.49
CA HIS A 15 -5.15 7.21 2.78
C HIS A 15 -5.78 6.52 3.99
N ALA A 16 -6.36 5.33 3.80
CA ALA A 16 -7.07 4.63 4.86
C ALA A 16 -6.10 3.84 5.74
N MET A 17 -4.92 3.54 5.21
CA MET A 17 -3.88 2.75 5.89
C MET A 17 -2.76 3.61 6.46
N GLU A 18 -2.76 4.92 6.17
CA GLU A 18 -1.67 5.84 6.50
C GLU A 18 -1.22 5.75 7.97
N GLN A 19 -2.13 5.64 8.94
CA GLN A 19 -1.79 5.62 10.38
C GLN A 19 -1.57 4.22 10.97
N LEU A 20 -1.48 3.17 10.14
CA LEU A 20 -1.32 1.81 10.64
C LEU A 20 0.12 1.44 10.99
N GLY A 21 1.11 2.28 10.65
CA GLY A 21 2.52 1.96 10.84
C GLY A 21 2.87 0.63 10.18
N SER A 22 3.38 -0.33 10.95
CA SER A 22 3.68 -1.70 10.52
C SER A 22 2.58 -2.72 10.80
N ASP A 23 1.48 -2.32 11.46
CA ASP A 23 0.44 -3.23 11.97
C ASP A 23 -0.69 -3.49 10.95
N PHE A 24 -0.38 -3.40 9.65
CA PHE A 24 -1.35 -3.55 8.57
C PHE A 24 -1.61 -5.00 8.15
N GLU A 25 -0.75 -5.96 8.50
CA GLU A 25 -0.83 -7.35 8.04
C GLU A 25 -2.22 -8.00 8.27
N PRO A 26 -2.88 -7.85 9.43
CA PRO A 26 -4.22 -8.42 9.62
C PRO A 26 -5.26 -7.87 8.64
N PHE A 27 -5.13 -6.60 8.25
CA PHE A 27 -5.99 -6.00 7.24
C PHE A 27 -5.65 -6.49 5.84
N LEU A 28 -4.37 -6.62 5.51
CA LEU A 28 -3.93 -7.20 4.24
C LEU A 28 -4.41 -8.65 4.06
N ASP A 29 -4.23 -9.49 5.09
CA ASP A 29 -4.71 -10.88 5.09
C ASP A 29 -6.23 -10.95 4.89
N TYR A 30 -6.97 -10.04 5.54
CA TYR A 30 -8.42 -9.90 5.33
C TYR A 30 -8.75 -9.56 3.87
N LEU A 31 -8.08 -8.56 3.27
CA LEU A 31 -8.29 -8.18 1.87
C LEU A 31 -7.98 -9.32 0.90
N ILE A 32 -6.89 -10.07 1.12
CA ILE A 32 -6.52 -11.22 0.30
C ILE A 32 -7.59 -12.32 0.42
N GLY A 33 -8.07 -12.59 1.64
CA GLY A 33 -9.14 -13.56 1.91
C GLY A 33 -10.47 -13.22 1.22
N LEU A 34 -10.76 -11.94 0.98
CA LEU A 34 -11.92 -11.48 0.21
C LEU A 34 -11.82 -11.79 -1.29
N LYS A 35 -10.62 -12.11 -1.79
CA LYS A 35 -10.32 -12.38 -3.21
C LYS A 35 -10.92 -11.34 -4.16
N PRO A 36 -10.62 -10.03 -4.00
CA PRO A 36 -11.12 -9.00 -4.89
C PRO A 36 -10.61 -9.24 -6.31
N ALA A 37 -11.40 -8.84 -7.31
CA ALA A 37 -10.95 -8.87 -8.70
C ALA A 37 -9.76 -7.94 -8.93
N VAL A 38 -9.68 -6.86 -8.14
CA VAL A 38 -8.57 -5.92 -8.08
C VAL A 38 -8.59 -5.16 -6.75
N ALA A 39 -7.43 -4.88 -6.19
CA ALA A 39 -7.25 -3.97 -5.06
C ALA A 39 -6.35 -2.82 -5.50
N LEU A 40 -6.80 -1.59 -5.29
CA LEU A 40 -6.06 -0.37 -5.55
C LEU A 40 -5.80 0.34 -4.23
N HIS A 41 -4.53 0.61 -3.97
CA HIS A 41 -4.10 1.39 -2.82
C HIS A 41 -3.52 2.70 -3.31
N LEU A 42 -4.11 3.80 -2.85
CA LEU A 42 -3.57 5.13 -3.01
C LEU A 42 -3.16 5.62 -1.61
N GLU A 43 -1.88 5.44 -1.29
CA GLU A 43 -1.35 5.52 0.07
C GLU A 43 0.08 6.12 0.09
N PRO A 44 0.54 6.63 1.24
CA PRO A 44 1.92 7.09 1.42
C PRO A 44 2.89 5.92 1.56
N ILE A 45 3.32 5.34 0.43
CA ILE A 45 4.23 4.18 0.39
C ILE A 45 5.69 4.61 0.62
N ALA A 46 6.24 4.33 1.81
CA ALA A 46 7.59 4.71 2.20
C ALA A 46 8.68 4.07 1.33
N GLU A 47 8.44 2.87 0.81
CA GLU A 47 9.42 2.07 0.06
C GLU A 47 9.67 2.55 -1.37
N LEU A 48 8.91 3.56 -1.84
CA LEU A 48 9.11 4.18 -3.15
C LEU A 48 9.97 5.45 -3.09
N TYR A 49 10.37 5.88 -1.90
CA TYR A 49 11.28 7.00 -1.71
C TYR A 49 12.73 6.57 -1.94
N ASP A 50 13.52 7.48 -2.51
CA ASP A 50 14.95 7.34 -2.68
C ASP A 50 15.66 8.12 -1.55
N ALA A 51 16.31 7.41 -0.63
CA ALA A 51 16.96 8.05 0.52
C ALA A 51 18.14 8.96 0.13
N ASP A 52 18.69 8.84 -1.09
CA ASP A 52 19.74 9.72 -1.59
C ASP A 52 19.18 11.06 -2.10
N ASN A 53 17.86 11.14 -2.32
CA ASN A 53 17.18 12.39 -2.64
C ASN A 53 16.86 13.19 -1.35
N PRO A 54 17.28 14.47 -1.24
CA PRO A 54 17.07 15.25 -0.01
C PRO A 54 15.62 15.46 0.40
N PHE A 55 14.70 15.60 -0.57
CA PHE A 55 13.28 15.73 -0.29
C PHE A 55 12.71 14.42 0.25
N ASP A 56 13.07 13.31 -0.39
CA ASP A 56 12.65 11.97 0.00
C ASP A 56 13.17 11.57 1.38
N ALA A 57 14.43 11.88 1.68
CA ALA A 57 15.00 11.68 3.01
C ALA A 57 14.21 12.45 4.09
N ALA A 58 13.82 13.69 3.81
CA ALA A 58 12.99 14.48 4.71
C ALA A 58 11.57 13.91 4.85
N ALA A 59 10.98 13.44 3.75
CA ALA A 59 9.67 12.79 3.74
C ALA A 59 9.69 11.48 4.55
N LEU A 60 10.72 10.65 4.38
CA LEU A 60 10.92 9.43 5.17
C LEU A 60 11.05 9.72 6.67
N ALA A 61 11.82 10.75 7.04
CA ALA A 61 11.91 11.18 8.42
C ALA A 61 10.56 11.67 8.97
N TYR A 62 9.77 12.37 8.14
CA TYR A 62 8.41 12.78 8.48
C TYR A 62 7.48 11.57 8.69
N HIS A 63 7.49 10.60 7.79
CA HIS A 63 6.72 9.35 7.90
C HIS A 63 7.06 8.62 9.21
N ALA A 64 8.36 8.44 9.49
CA ALA A 64 8.83 7.76 10.71
C ALA A 64 8.35 8.48 11.98
N LYS A 65 8.47 9.82 12.02
CA LYS A 65 7.99 10.63 13.16
C LYS A 65 6.49 10.50 13.38
N ARG A 66 5.72 10.33 12.31
CA ARG A 66 4.26 10.25 12.38
C ARG A 66 3.72 8.83 12.53
N GLY A 67 4.58 7.81 12.46
CA GLY A 67 4.16 6.41 12.49
C GLY A 67 3.38 6.02 11.24
N TYR A 68 3.74 6.58 10.08
CA TYR A 68 3.02 6.31 8.83
C TYR A 68 3.30 4.90 8.31
N LEU A 69 2.40 4.42 7.47
CA LEU A 69 2.45 3.13 6.79
C LEU A 69 3.87 2.84 6.29
N THR A 70 4.41 1.70 6.73
CA THR A 70 5.78 1.26 6.41
C THR A 70 5.85 -0.25 6.37
N GLY A 71 6.53 -0.81 5.36
CA GLY A 71 6.62 -2.25 5.14
C GLY A 71 5.52 -2.81 4.22
N PHE A 72 4.52 -2.01 3.85
CA PHE A 72 3.37 -2.47 3.05
C PHE A 72 3.76 -2.95 1.66
N LEU A 73 4.64 -2.24 0.96
CA LEU A 73 5.06 -2.66 -0.38
C LEU A 73 5.89 -3.94 -0.31
N ASN A 74 6.76 -4.04 0.69
CA ASN A 74 7.58 -5.23 0.92
C ASN A 74 6.70 -6.46 1.20
N ALA A 75 5.65 -6.29 2.02
CA ALA A 75 4.69 -7.35 2.29
C ALA A 75 3.98 -7.80 1.01
N LEU A 76 3.45 -6.87 0.21
CA LEU A 76 2.83 -7.21 -1.08
C LEU A 76 3.80 -7.97 -2.01
N GLN A 77 5.06 -7.55 -2.09
CA GLN A 77 6.07 -8.25 -2.89
C GLN A 77 6.34 -9.67 -2.38
N ALA A 78 6.36 -9.87 -1.05
CA ALA A 78 6.50 -11.20 -0.45
C ALA A 78 5.30 -12.10 -0.79
N ARG A 79 4.07 -11.59 -0.69
CA ARG A 79 2.84 -12.32 -1.08
C ARG A 79 2.78 -12.63 -2.57
N ALA A 80 3.34 -11.75 -3.41
CA ALA A 80 3.46 -12.01 -4.83
C ALA A 80 4.48 -13.13 -5.12
N ALA A 81 5.60 -13.16 -4.38
CA ALA A 81 6.62 -14.20 -4.52
C ALA A 81 6.12 -15.59 -4.09
N THR A 82 5.18 -15.68 -3.15
CA THR A 82 4.52 -16.93 -2.75
C THR A 82 3.35 -17.33 -3.66
N GLY A 83 2.95 -16.45 -4.58
CA GLY A 83 1.82 -16.68 -5.50
C GLY A 83 0.45 -16.46 -4.87
N GLU A 84 0.35 -15.79 -3.72
CA GLU A 84 -0.95 -15.45 -3.10
C GLU A 84 -1.66 -14.32 -3.86
N ILE A 85 -0.89 -13.39 -4.41
CA ILE A 85 -1.38 -12.26 -5.21
C ILE A 85 -0.53 -12.04 -6.46
N GLU A 86 -1.05 -11.26 -7.39
CA GLU A 86 -0.31 -10.72 -8.53
C GLU A 86 -0.30 -9.19 -8.46
N ILE A 87 0.89 -8.58 -8.44
CA ILE A 87 1.04 -7.13 -8.50
C ILE A 87 0.89 -6.68 -9.96
N LEU A 88 -0.11 -5.84 -10.22
CA LEU A 88 -0.44 -5.32 -11.54
C LEU A 88 0.24 -3.96 -11.81
N LYS A 89 0.43 -3.15 -10.77
CA LYS A 89 1.06 -1.83 -10.88
C LYS A 89 1.72 -1.41 -9.58
N ILE A 90 2.90 -0.81 -9.70
CA ILE A 90 3.52 0.02 -8.67
C ILE A 90 3.85 1.35 -9.34
N HIS A 91 3.40 2.46 -8.77
CA HIS A 91 3.62 3.77 -9.35
C HIS A 91 3.72 4.85 -8.27
N ARG A 92 4.90 5.44 -8.18
CA ARG A 92 5.09 6.72 -7.49
C ARG A 92 4.65 7.85 -8.42
N THR A 93 3.76 8.71 -7.92
CA THR A 93 3.11 9.73 -8.75
C THR A 93 3.91 11.03 -8.88
N GLY A 94 4.90 11.28 -8.00
CA GLY A 94 5.59 12.57 -7.97
C GLY A 94 4.71 13.72 -7.49
N PHE A 95 3.53 13.41 -6.93
CA PHE A 95 2.53 14.38 -6.49
C PHE A 95 2.31 14.26 -4.98
N GLY A 96 2.18 15.39 -4.30
CA GLY A 96 2.17 15.42 -2.84
C GLY A 96 1.98 16.80 -2.24
N SER A 97 2.45 16.94 -1.02
CA SER A 97 2.50 18.19 -0.26
C SER A 97 3.95 18.64 -0.06
N THR A 98 4.13 19.74 0.68
CA THR A 98 5.45 20.19 1.13
C THR A 98 6.18 19.16 2.00
N PHE A 99 5.46 18.20 2.61
CA PHE A 99 6.04 17.26 3.57
C PHE A 99 6.36 15.89 2.98
N HIS A 100 5.59 15.42 2.00
CA HIS A 100 5.71 14.09 1.41
C HIS A 100 4.80 13.92 0.18
N GLU A 101 5.07 12.89 -0.62
CA GLU A 101 4.19 12.30 -1.63
C GLU A 101 3.26 11.25 -1.00
N ALA A 102 2.02 11.67 -0.73
CA ALA A 102 1.03 10.82 -0.08
C ALA A 102 0.27 9.88 -1.03
N TYR A 103 0.45 10.08 -2.34
CA TYR A 103 -0.46 9.58 -3.38
C TYR A 103 0.16 8.50 -4.26
N SER A 104 0.99 7.63 -3.69
CA SER A 104 1.56 6.50 -4.45
C SER A 104 0.50 5.43 -4.71
N ILE A 105 0.57 4.80 -5.88
CA ILE A 105 -0.41 3.82 -6.35
C ILE A 105 0.22 2.43 -6.35
N VAL A 106 -0.43 1.48 -5.67
CA VAL A 106 -0.12 0.05 -5.78
C VAL A 106 -1.40 -0.71 -6.12
N VAL A 107 -1.35 -1.53 -7.17
CA VAL A 107 -2.49 -2.31 -7.64
C VAL A 107 -2.11 -3.77 -7.69
N TRP A 108 -2.96 -4.62 -7.12
CA TRP A 108 -2.80 -6.08 -7.14
C TRP A 108 -4.15 -6.78 -7.33
N ARG A 109 -4.12 -8.08 -7.63
CA ARG A 109 -5.29 -8.96 -7.62
C ARG A 109 -4.95 -10.26 -6.90
N ALA A 110 -5.95 -10.94 -6.34
CA ALA A 110 -5.73 -12.28 -5.81
C ALA A 110 -5.34 -13.24 -6.95
N ALA A 111 -4.43 -14.18 -6.68
CA ALA A 111 -4.12 -15.24 -7.63
C ALA A 111 -5.36 -16.13 -7.88
N ALA A 112 -5.42 -16.70 -9.08
CA ALA A 112 -6.51 -17.59 -9.52
C ALA A 112 -6.48 -18.94 -8.79
#